data_AF-A0A9X6AAE8-F1
#
_entry.id   AF-A0A9X6AAE8-F1
#
_cell.length_a   1.000
_cell.length_b   1.000
_cell.length_c   1.000
_cell.angle_alpha   90.00
_cell.angle_beta   90.00
_cell.angle_gamma   90.00
#
_symmetry.space_group_name_H-M   'P 1'
#
loop_
_entity.id
_entity.type
_entity.pdbx_description
1 polymer ?
#
loop_
_entity_poly.entity_id
_entity_poly.type
_entity_poly.pdbx_seq_one_letter_code
_entity_poly.pdbx_strand_id
1 'polypeptide(L)'
;IPTSFFEERLTAGTPVVRVMTNTPALVDEAMSVISAGSHATEAHLAHAEEIFGAVGKTLRVPESQQDACTALSGSGPAYFFYLVEAMTDAGILLGLPRDKAHDLIVQSAIGAAVMLRDSGEHPVKLREAVTSPAGTTINAIRELENHGVRAALIAA
;
A
#
# COMPACT_ATOMS: atom_id res chain seq x y z
N ILE A 1 15.04 8.83 6.11
CA ILE A 1 15.92 9.78 6.82
C ILE A 1 15.07 10.48 7.87
N PRO A 2 15.46 10.47 9.15
CA PRO A 2 14.64 11.05 10.21
C PRO A 2 14.63 12.57 10.18
N THR A 3 13.61 13.19 10.79
CA THR A 3 13.53 14.65 10.96
C THR A 3 14.76 15.24 11.65
N SER A 4 15.31 14.57 12.67
CA SER A 4 16.51 15.01 13.40
C SER A 4 17.71 15.27 12.51
N PHE A 5 17.89 14.48 11.45
CA PHE A 5 18.97 14.68 10.48
C PHE A 5 18.93 16.08 9.85
N PHE A 6 17.73 16.55 9.51
CA PHE A 6 17.54 17.89 8.94
C PHE A 6 17.58 18.97 10.03
N GLU A 7 16.97 18.73 11.19
CA GLU A 7 16.95 19.72 12.29
C GLU A 7 18.37 20.11 12.76
N GLU A 8 19.31 19.16 12.80
CA GLU A 8 20.72 19.41 13.13
C GLU A 8 21.49 20.27 12.11
N ARG A 9 20.97 20.38 10.88
CA ARG A 9 21.66 20.99 9.73
C ARG A 9 20.99 22.28 9.26
N LEU A 10 19.81 22.59 9.81
CA LEU A 10 19.07 23.81 9.55
C LEU A 10 19.26 24.80 10.70
N THR A 11 18.84 26.04 10.50
CA THR A 11 18.83 27.04 11.58
C THR A 11 17.98 26.54 12.75
N ALA A 12 18.47 26.72 13.98
CA ALA A 12 17.74 26.33 15.18
C ALA A 12 16.31 26.93 15.18
N GLY A 13 15.32 26.12 15.54
CA GLY A 13 13.91 26.52 15.50
C GLY A 13 13.21 26.31 14.16
N THR A 14 13.90 25.85 13.11
CA THR A 14 13.27 25.56 11.81
C THR A 14 12.28 24.39 11.93
N PRO A 15 11.00 24.58 11.59
CA PRO A 15 10.01 23.50 11.56
C PRO A 15 10.33 22.49 10.44
N VAL A 16 10.32 21.20 10.76
CA VAL A 16 10.53 20.11 9.79
C VAL A 16 9.35 19.15 9.87
N VAL A 17 8.73 18.83 8.74
CA VAL A 17 7.75 17.75 8.61
C VAL A 17 8.32 16.72 7.65
N ARG A 18 8.49 15.48 8.10
CA ARG A 18 8.83 14.36 7.22
C ARG A 18 7.57 13.87 6.55
N VAL A 19 7.65 13.65 5.24
CA VAL A 19 6.60 13.00 4.46
C VAL A 19 7.20 11.82 3.73
N MET A 20 6.55 10.66 3.86
CA MET A 20 6.80 9.49 3.05
C MET A 20 5.56 9.27 2.17
N THR A 21 5.72 9.35 0.86
CA THR A 21 4.65 9.14 -0.12
C THR A 21 5.01 8.01 -1.07
N ASN A 22 4.11 7.66 -1.98
CA ASN A 22 4.32 6.58 -2.93
C ASN A 22 3.89 6.96 -4.36
N THR A 23 4.31 6.14 -5.33
CA THR A 23 4.11 6.41 -6.76
C THR A 23 2.64 6.53 -7.23
N PRO A 24 1.64 5.90 -6.57
CA PRO A 24 0.22 6.16 -6.83
C PRO A 24 -0.23 7.62 -6.75
N ALA A 25 0.59 8.54 -6.22
CA ALA A 25 0.36 9.98 -6.34
C ALA A 25 0.17 10.46 -7.79
N LEU A 26 0.70 9.74 -8.79
CA LEU A 26 0.53 10.04 -10.21
C LEU A 26 -0.90 9.80 -10.72
N VAL A 27 -1.73 9.10 -9.95
CA VAL A 27 -3.12 8.75 -10.27
C VAL A 27 -4.05 9.11 -9.10
N ASP A 28 -3.68 10.10 -8.30
CA ASP A 28 -4.47 10.65 -7.18
C ASP A 28 -4.83 9.64 -6.07
N GLU A 29 -4.08 8.54 -5.97
CA GLU A 29 -4.31 7.46 -4.98
C GLU A 29 -3.08 7.26 -4.09
N ALA A 30 -2.34 8.33 -3.80
CA ALA A 30 -1.20 8.28 -2.88
C ALA A 30 -1.62 7.82 -1.48
N MET A 31 -0.69 7.17 -0.78
CA MET A 31 -0.71 7.08 0.68
C MET A 31 0.50 7.82 1.24
N SER A 32 0.27 9.05 1.69
CA SER A 32 1.28 9.91 2.28
C SER A 32 1.26 9.81 3.80
N VAL A 33 2.41 9.63 4.42
CA VAL A 33 2.54 9.49 5.87
C VAL A 33 3.44 10.59 6.40
N ILE A 34 2.90 11.39 7.33
CA ILE A 34 3.57 12.58 7.85
C ILE A 34 3.93 12.45 9.33
N SER A 35 5.07 13.04 9.70
CA SER A 35 5.56 13.10 11.07
C SER A 35 6.19 14.46 11.36
N ALA A 36 5.92 15.00 12.54
CA ALA A 36 6.48 16.26 13.00
C ALA A 36 7.91 16.09 13.54
N GLY A 37 8.79 17.02 13.17
CA GLY A 37 10.01 17.31 13.91
C GLY A 37 9.73 18.07 15.20
N SER A 38 10.78 18.30 15.97
CA SER A 38 10.76 18.94 17.29
C SER A 38 10.14 20.35 17.29
N HIS A 39 10.28 21.09 16.18
CA HIS A 39 9.78 22.46 16.05
C HIS A 39 8.54 22.58 15.14
N ALA A 40 8.02 21.46 14.61
CA ALA A 40 6.83 21.47 13.78
C ALA A 40 5.56 21.52 14.63
N THR A 41 4.79 22.59 14.42
CA THR A 41 3.48 22.80 15.02
C THR A 41 2.35 22.12 14.21
N GLU A 42 1.17 22.05 14.82
CA GLU A 42 -0.06 21.58 14.16
C GLU A 42 -0.37 22.30 12.84
N ALA A 43 -0.06 23.60 12.74
CA ALA A 43 -0.26 24.35 11.50
C ALA A 43 0.61 23.82 10.34
N HIS A 44 1.84 23.39 10.64
CA HIS A 44 2.73 22.81 9.62
C HIS A 44 2.26 21.43 9.18
N LEU A 45 1.79 20.59 10.12
CA LEU A 45 1.21 19.30 9.80
C LEU A 45 -0.06 19.44 8.96
N ALA A 46 -0.96 20.35 9.33
CA ALA A 46 -2.18 20.62 8.57
C ALA A 46 -1.87 21.10 7.15
N HIS A 47 -0.85 21.94 6.99
CA HIS A 47 -0.42 22.39 5.66
C HIS A 47 0.15 21.25 4.81
N ALA A 48 0.94 20.34 5.41
CA ALA A 48 1.39 19.15 4.70
C ALA A 48 0.21 18.24 4.29
N GLU A 49 -0.79 18.06 5.17
CA GLU A 49 -2.00 17.30 4.82
C GLU A 49 -2.78 17.91 3.67
N GLU A 50 -2.89 19.23 3.60
CA GLU A 50 -3.53 19.93 2.50
C GLU A 50 -2.82 19.65 1.17
N ILE A 51 -1.49 19.73 1.15
CA ILE A 51 -0.68 19.47 -0.05
C ILE A 51 -0.85 18.02 -0.52
N PHE A 52 -0.67 17.05 0.38
CA PHE A 52 -0.66 15.64 0.00
C PHE A 52 -2.06 15.03 -0.11
N GLY A 53 -3.06 15.63 0.55
CA GLY A 53 -4.47 15.28 0.41
C GLY A 53 -5.03 15.58 -0.99
N ALA A 54 -4.37 16.45 -1.76
CA ALA A 54 -4.76 16.73 -3.15
C ALA A 54 -4.49 15.55 -4.10
N VAL A 55 -3.60 14.61 -3.73
CA VAL A 55 -3.16 13.50 -4.58
C VAL A 55 -3.38 12.13 -3.93
N GLY A 56 -4.21 12.06 -2.88
CA GLY A 56 -4.53 10.82 -2.19
C GLY A 56 -4.85 11.02 -0.72
N LYS A 57 -4.51 10.03 0.11
CA LYS A 57 -4.76 10.04 1.55
C LYS A 57 -3.50 10.39 2.31
N THR A 58 -3.67 11.13 3.40
CA THR A 58 -2.59 11.47 4.34
C THR A 58 -2.87 10.89 5.72
N LEU A 59 -1.84 10.33 6.35
CA LEU A 59 -1.89 9.80 7.71
C LEU A 59 -0.78 10.42 8.57
N ARG A 60 -1.12 10.86 9.79
CA ARG A 60 -0.15 11.28 10.79
C ARG A 60 0.33 10.10 11.62
N VAL A 61 1.64 9.95 11.78
CA VAL A 61 2.24 8.95 12.67
C VAL A 61 3.43 9.54 13.45
N PRO A 62 3.81 8.94 14.58
CA PRO A 62 5.09 9.25 15.21
C PRO A 62 6.27 8.96 14.26
N GLU A 63 7.32 9.79 14.33
CA GLU A 63 8.54 9.62 13.52
C GLU A 63 9.14 8.21 13.64
N SER A 64 9.04 7.58 14.82
CA SER A 64 9.52 6.22 15.09
C SER A 64 8.79 5.13 14.28
N GLN A 65 7.64 5.43 13.69
CA GLN A 65 6.86 4.50 12.87
C GLN A 65 7.07 4.70 11.36
N GLN A 66 7.78 5.75 10.94
CA GLN A 66 7.95 6.08 9.53
C GLN A 66 8.62 4.99 8.71
N ASP A 67 9.54 4.23 9.30
CA ASP A 67 10.22 3.14 8.58
C ASP A 67 9.26 1.96 8.32
N ALA A 68 8.39 1.64 9.28
CA ALA A 68 7.32 0.66 9.08
C ALA A 68 6.30 1.15 8.03
N CYS A 69 5.93 2.43 8.06
CA CYS A 69 5.07 3.02 7.04
C CYS A 69 5.71 2.99 5.65
N THR A 70 7.04 3.16 5.57
CA THR A 70 7.80 3.05 4.32
C THR A 70 7.69 1.63 3.75
N ALA A 71 7.87 0.60 4.58
CA ALA A 71 7.75 -0.80 4.14
C ALA A 71 6.35 -1.13 3.60
N LEU A 72 5.29 -0.59 4.23
CA LEU A 72 3.90 -0.86 3.86
C LEU A 72 3.40 -0.01 2.67
N SER A 73 3.60 1.31 2.72
CA SER A 73 3.03 2.24 1.73
C SER A 73 4.05 2.64 0.66
N GLY A 74 5.29 2.93 1.04
CA GLY A 74 6.35 3.30 0.10
C GLY A 74 6.73 2.16 -0.84
N SER A 75 7.06 0.99 -0.26
CA SER A 75 7.38 -0.23 -1.02
C SER A 75 6.13 -1.00 -1.47
N GLY A 76 4.98 -0.78 -0.83
CA GLY A 76 3.72 -1.49 -1.08
C GLY A 76 3.35 -1.68 -2.55
N PRO A 77 3.36 -0.63 -3.39
CA PRO A 77 3.04 -0.75 -4.82
C PRO A 77 3.87 -1.81 -5.55
N ALA A 78 5.14 -1.99 -5.20
CA ALA A 78 5.99 -3.00 -5.82
C ALA A 78 5.47 -4.43 -5.57
N TYR A 79 4.95 -4.70 -4.37
CA TYR A 79 4.38 -6.02 -4.03
C TYR A 79 3.11 -6.30 -4.83
N PHE A 80 2.28 -5.28 -5.05
CA PHE A 80 1.09 -5.40 -5.90
C PHE A 80 1.45 -5.62 -7.37
N PHE A 81 2.44 -4.90 -7.90
CA PHE A 81 2.90 -5.12 -9.27
C PHE A 81 3.47 -6.52 -9.46
N TYR A 82 4.26 -7.01 -8.50
CA TYR A 82 4.80 -8.37 -8.52
C TYR A 82 3.69 -9.44 -8.47
N LEU A 83 2.64 -9.23 -7.66
CA LEU A 83 1.47 -10.11 -7.64
C LEU A 83 0.75 -10.13 -8.99
N VAL A 84 0.52 -8.96 -9.59
CA VAL A 84 -0.16 -8.82 -10.88
C VAL A 84 0.65 -9.48 -12.00
N GLU A 85 1.98 -9.33 -11.98
CA GLU A 85 2.90 -10.00 -12.89
C GLU A 85 2.77 -11.53 -12.79
N ALA A 86 2.91 -12.09 -11.59
CA ALA A 86 2.82 -13.53 -11.36
C ALA A 86 1.45 -14.11 -11.77
N MET A 87 0.36 -13.39 -11.48
CA MET A 87 -1.00 -13.80 -11.85
C MET A 87 -1.26 -13.70 -13.36
N THR A 88 -0.64 -12.73 -14.04
CA THR A 88 -0.68 -12.65 -15.51
C THR A 88 -0.01 -13.87 -16.14
N ASP A 89 1.17 -14.25 -15.65
CA ASP A 89 1.88 -15.44 -16.11
C ASP A 89 1.09 -16.73 -15.83
N ALA A 90 0.42 -16.83 -14.69
CA ALA A 90 -0.49 -17.94 -14.40
C ALA A 90 -1.63 -18.05 -15.43
N GLY A 91 -2.23 -16.92 -15.83
CA GLY A 91 -3.25 -16.90 -16.88
C GLY A 91 -2.73 -17.38 -18.23
N ILE A 92 -1.49 -17.02 -18.58
CA ILE A 92 -0.83 -17.48 -19.81
C ILE A 92 -0.60 -19.00 -19.76
N LEU A 93 -0.14 -19.53 -18.63
CA LEU A 93 0.05 -20.98 -18.43
C LEU A 93 -1.27 -21.76 -18.55
N LEU A 94 -2.40 -21.13 -18.23
CA LEU A 94 -3.74 -21.68 -18.41
C LEU A 94 -4.30 -21.51 -19.83
N GLY A 95 -3.51 -20.93 -20.75
CA GLY A 95 -3.84 -20.80 -22.17
C GLY A 95 -4.47 -19.46 -22.57
N LEU A 96 -4.48 -18.45 -21.69
CA LEU A 96 -4.96 -17.12 -22.05
C LEU A 96 -3.92 -16.34 -22.86
N PRO A 97 -4.33 -15.54 -23.85
CA PRO A 97 -3.50 -14.48 -24.41
C PRO A 97 -3.04 -13.51 -23.29
N ARG A 98 -1.78 -13.06 -23.37
CA ARG A 98 -1.15 -12.19 -22.35
C ARG A 98 -1.96 -10.92 -22.08
N ASP A 99 -2.46 -10.27 -23.13
CA ASP A 99 -3.29 -9.06 -23.02
C ASP A 99 -4.57 -9.33 -22.23
N LYS A 100 -5.26 -10.45 -22.49
CA LYS A 100 -6.46 -10.84 -21.77
C LYS A 100 -6.19 -11.22 -20.32
N ALA A 101 -5.10 -11.96 -20.06
CA ALA A 101 -4.69 -12.31 -18.71
C ALA A 101 -4.41 -11.04 -17.89
N HIS A 102 -3.69 -10.09 -18.46
CA HIS A 102 -3.38 -8.80 -17.85
C HIS A 102 -4.64 -7.98 -17.54
N ASP A 103 -5.54 -7.81 -18.53
CA ASP A 103 -6.78 -7.03 -18.34
C ASP A 103 -7.65 -7.62 -17.22
N LEU A 104 -7.75 -8.95 -17.16
CA LEU A 104 -8.51 -9.66 -16.12
C LEU A 104 -7.95 -9.40 -14.72
N ILE A 105 -6.64 -9.53 -14.53
CA ILE A 105 -6.03 -9.37 -13.20
C ILE A 105 -6.02 -7.90 -12.76
N VAL A 106 -5.74 -6.95 -13.67
CA VAL A 106 -5.75 -5.52 -13.34
C VAL A 106 -7.15 -5.07 -12.91
N GLN A 107 -8.19 -5.44 -13.68
CA GLN A 107 -9.56 -5.10 -13.32
C GLN A 107 -10.01 -5.74 -12.01
N SER A 108 -9.57 -6.99 -11.74
CA SER A 108 -9.84 -7.67 -10.48
C SER A 108 -9.15 -7.00 -9.30
N ALA A 109 -7.90 -6.55 -9.47
CA ALA A 109 -7.14 -5.84 -8.44
C ALA A 109 -7.81 -4.50 -8.08
N ILE A 110 -8.22 -3.72 -9.09
CA ILE A 110 -8.96 -2.46 -8.88
C ILE A 110 -10.26 -2.73 -8.12
N GLY A 111 -11.07 -3.71 -8.57
CA GLY A 111 -12.33 -4.04 -7.92
C GLY A 111 -12.16 -4.45 -6.46
N ALA A 112 -11.19 -5.32 -6.18
CA ALA A 112 -10.88 -5.76 -4.82
C ALA A 112 -10.39 -4.60 -3.93
N ALA A 113 -9.54 -3.72 -4.45
CA ALA A 113 -9.05 -2.55 -3.72
C ALA A 113 -10.18 -1.56 -3.40
N VAL A 114 -11.06 -1.29 -4.37
CA VAL A 114 -12.25 -0.43 -4.18
C VAL A 114 -13.20 -1.03 -3.14
N MET A 115 -13.48 -2.33 -3.21
CA MET A 115 -14.29 -3.01 -2.21
C MET A 115 -13.68 -2.90 -0.81
N LEU A 116 -12.36 -3.12 -0.68
CA LEU A 116 -11.66 -2.99 0.60
C LEU A 116 -11.72 -1.55 1.15
N ARG A 117 -11.56 -0.56 0.28
CA ARG A 117 -11.60 0.87 0.64
C ARG A 117 -13.00 1.32 1.09
N ASP A 118 -14.03 0.91 0.36
CA ASP A 118 -15.35 1.54 0.45
C ASP A 118 -16.36 0.72 1.28
N SER A 119 -16.15 -0.59 1.47
CA SER A 119 -17.08 -1.43 2.24
C SER A 119 -16.97 -1.27 3.76
N GLY A 120 -15.81 -0.85 4.26
CA GLY A 120 -15.49 -0.88 5.70
C GLY A 120 -15.36 -2.29 6.30
N GLU A 121 -15.44 -3.34 5.48
CA GLU A 121 -15.35 -4.72 5.93
C GLU A 121 -13.91 -5.19 6.12
N HIS A 122 -13.72 -6.10 7.07
CA HIS A 122 -12.42 -6.71 7.31
C HIS A 122 -11.98 -7.55 6.09
N PRO A 123 -10.70 -7.52 5.66
CA PRO A 123 -10.24 -8.23 4.47
C PRO A 123 -10.50 -9.75 4.52
N VAL A 124 -10.48 -10.35 5.71
CA VAL A 124 -10.85 -11.77 5.89
C VAL A 124 -12.29 -12.05 5.44
N LYS A 125 -13.24 -11.18 5.78
CA LYS A 125 -14.64 -11.35 5.37
C LYS A 125 -14.82 -11.18 3.86
N LEU A 126 -14.15 -10.19 3.26
CA LEU A 126 -14.19 -9.99 1.81
C LEU A 126 -13.63 -11.21 1.07
N ARG A 127 -12.54 -11.80 1.57
CA ARG A 127 -11.98 -13.05 1.04
C ARG A 127 -12.94 -14.22 1.23
N GLU A 128 -13.55 -14.37 2.40
CA GLU A 128 -14.53 -15.44 2.68
C GLU A 128 -15.75 -15.35 1.78
N ALA A 129 -16.23 -14.15 1.48
CA ALA A 129 -17.38 -13.91 0.60
C ALA A 129 -17.17 -14.44 -0.84
N VAL A 130 -15.93 -14.55 -1.30
CA VAL A 130 -15.58 -15.11 -2.63
C VAL A 130 -15.01 -16.54 -2.55
N THR A 131 -15.09 -17.17 -1.37
CA THR A 131 -14.55 -18.51 -1.09
C THR A 131 -15.68 -19.49 -0.84
N SER A 132 -16.22 -20.09 -1.90
CA SER A 132 -17.25 -21.12 -1.78
C SER A 132 -16.68 -22.44 -1.21
N PRO A 133 -17.46 -23.17 -0.40
CA PRO A 133 -17.06 -24.50 0.08
C PRO A 133 -16.68 -25.43 -1.07
N ALA A 134 -15.51 -26.08 -0.96
CA ALA A 134 -14.93 -26.94 -2.00
C ALA A 134 -14.72 -26.28 -3.39
N GLY A 135 -14.80 -24.95 -3.48
CA GLY A 135 -14.61 -24.20 -4.73
C GLY A 135 -13.16 -24.07 -5.17
N THR A 136 -12.96 -23.42 -6.31
CA THR A 136 -11.62 -23.12 -6.86
C THR A 136 -10.83 -22.19 -5.94
N THR A 137 -11.47 -21.17 -5.36
CA THR A 137 -10.82 -20.19 -4.48
C THR A 137 -10.21 -20.83 -3.24
N ILE A 138 -10.93 -21.72 -2.54
CA ILE A 138 -10.41 -22.33 -1.31
C ILE A 138 -9.21 -23.25 -1.61
N ASN A 139 -9.23 -23.96 -2.74
CA ASN A 139 -8.10 -24.78 -3.18
C ASN A 139 -6.89 -23.90 -3.55
N ALA A 140 -7.10 -22.78 -4.25
CA ALA A 140 -6.04 -21.83 -4.57
C ALA A 140 -5.41 -21.21 -3.29
N ILE A 141 -6.23 -20.77 -2.33
CA ILE A 141 -5.74 -20.23 -1.06
C ILE A 141 -4.93 -21.28 -0.28
N ARG A 142 -5.38 -22.54 -0.29
CA ARG A 142 -4.62 -23.65 0.32
C ARG A 142 -3.23 -23.79 -0.31
N GLU A 143 -3.12 -23.70 -1.63
CA GLU A 143 -1.82 -23.74 -2.30
C GLU A 143 -0.94 -22.55 -1.93
N LEU A 144 -1.49 -21.33 -1.83
CA LEU A 144 -0.71 -20.16 -1.39
C LEU A 144 -0.18 -20.34 0.05
N GLU A 145 -0.96 -20.94 0.95
CA GLU A 145 -0.51 -21.25 2.30
C GLU A 145 0.54 -22.38 2.30
N ASN A 146 0.39 -23.42 1.47
CA ASN A 146 1.41 -24.48 1.30
C ASN A 146 2.76 -23.93 0.82
N HIS A 147 2.73 -22.91 -0.04
CA HIS A 147 3.93 -22.22 -0.55
C HIS A 147 4.43 -21.12 0.40
N GLY A 148 3.80 -20.95 1.58
CA GLY A 148 4.25 -20.01 2.59
C GLY A 148 4.12 -18.54 2.18
N VAL A 149 3.22 -18.20 1.26
CA VAL A 149 3.09 -16.83 0.72
C VAL A 149 2.83 -15.80 1.83
N ARG A 150 2.00 -16.15 2.82
CA ARG A 150 1.77 -15.31 4.00
C ARG A 150 3.05 -15.06 4.79
N ALA A 151 3.85 -16.10 5.01
CA ALA A 151 5.11 -15.99 5.74
C ALA A 151 6.12 -15.15 4.95
N ALA A 152 6.18 -15.30 3.63
CA ALA A 152 7.02 -14.50 2.75
C ALA A 152 6.67 -13.01 2.82
N LEU A 153 5.38 -12.66 2.80
CA LEU A 153 4.92 -11.27 2.92
C LEU A 153 5.23 -10.63 4.28
N ILE A 154 5.25 -11.42 5.36
CA ILE A 154 5.62 -10.93 6.70
C ILE A 154 7.12 -10.69 6.82
N ALA A 155 7.93 -11.44 6.07
CA ALA A 155 9.39 -11.37 6.11
C ALA A 155 10.02 -10.36 5.13
N ALA A 156 9.24 -9.86 4.15
CA ALA A 156 9.67 -8.91 3.13
C ALA A 156 9.72 -7.48 3.67
#